data_AF-A0A3D3QBI7-F1
#
_entry.id   AF-A0A3D3QBI7-F1
#
_cell.length_a   1.000
_cell.length_b   1.000
_cell.length_c   1.000
_cell.angle_alpha   90.00
_cell.angle_beta   90.00
_cell.angle_gamma   90.00
#
_symmetry.space_group_name_H-M   'P 1'
#
loop_
_entity.id
_entity.type
_entity.pdbx_description
1 polymer ?
#
loop_
_entity_poly.entity_id
_entity_poly.type
_entity_poly.pdbx_seq_one_letter_code
_entity_poly.pdbx_strand_id
1 'polypeptide(L)' 'MEEDEMAAVKGTGIREDPWILQTPSGGGAYQSFRDQTLGPPALVAIVGKTEVRYQLRCLDDLHAMLK' A
#
# COMPACT_ATOMS: atom_id res chain seq x y z
N MET A 1 12.39 15.35 -20.23
CA MET A 1 12.45 14.15 -19.38
C MET A 1 12.50 14.65 -17.95
N GLU A 2 11.33 14.95 -17.40
CA GLU A 2 11.18 15.11 -15.96
C GLU A 2 10.85 13.71 -15.45
N GLU A 3 11.90 12.97 -15.07
CA GLU A 3 11.76 11.84 -14.15
C GLU A 3 11.37 12.46 -12.80
N ASP A 4 10.09 12.78 -12.68
CA ASP A 4 9.52 13.46 -11.52
C ASP A 4 9.61 12.49 -10.34
N GLU A 5 10.62 12.77 -9.51
CA GLU A 5 10.79 12.40 -8.11
C GLU A 5 9.81 11.31 -7.63
N MET A 6 10.29 10.07 -7.49
CA MET A 6 9.58 9.05 -6.72
C MET A 6 9.42 9.58 -5.29
N ALA A 7 8.35 10.32 -5.05
CA ALA A 7 8.09 11.04 -3.81
C ALA A 7 8.28 10.07 -2.66
N ALA A 8 9.20 10.40 -1.74
CA ALA A 8 9.51 9.56 -0.60
C ALA A 8 8.22 9.27 0.17
N VAL A 9 7.68 8.06 0.03
CA VAL A 9 6.49 7.62 0.76
C VAL A 9 6.86 7.56 2.24
N LYS A 10 6.11 8.26 3.09
CA LYS A 10 6.32 8.24 4.53
C LYS A 10 5.96 6.86 5.09
N GLY A 11 6.88 6.28 5.87
CA GLY A 11 6.74 4.97 6.51
C GLY A 11 7.41 3.84 5.71
N THR A 12 7.69 2.72 6.37
CA THR A 12 8.40 1.57 5.80
C THR A 12 7.48 0.46 5.28
N GLY A 13 6.18 0.54 5.58
CA GLY A 13 5.17 -0.40 5.06
C GLY A 13 5.00 -1.65 5.91
N ILE A 14 5.32 -1.55 7.20
CA ILE A 14 5.03 -2.57 8.22
C ILE A 14 3.93 -2.06 9.14
N ARG A 15 3.31 -2.94 9.93
CA ARG A 15 2.17 -2.60 10.80
C ARG A 15 2.47 -1.47 11.77
N GLU A 16 3.70 -1.42 12.30
CA GLU A 16 4.18 -0.43 13.26
C GLU A 16 4.53 0.91 12.60
N ASP A 17 4.82 0.89 11.30
CA ASP A 17 5.24 2.05 10.51
C ASP A 17 4.64 1.96 9.10
N PRO A 18 3.31 2.17 8.98
CA PRO A 18 2.59 2.00 7.73
C PRO A 18 2.96 3.11 6.74
N TRP A 19 2.86 2.80 5.46
CA TRP A 19 2.92 3.84 4.44
C TRP A 19 1.76 4.81 4.57
N ILE A 20 2.04 6.10 4.41
CA ILE A 20 1.04 7.15 4.25
C ILE A 20 0.95 7.48 2.76
N LEU A 21 -0.19 7.17 2.16
CA LEU A 21 -0.43 7.29 0.73
C LEU A 21 -1.57 8.27 0.45
N GLN A 22 -1.56 8.90 -0.71
CA GLN A 22 -2.66 9.76 -1.17
C GLN A 22 -3.54 9.00 -2.16
N THR A 23 -4.84 9.25 -2.09
CA THR A 23 -5.75 8.75 -3.13
C THR A 23 -5.42 9.43 -4.46
N PRO A 24 -5.53 8.71 -5.60
CA PRO A 24 -5.20 9.28 -6.92
C PRO A 24 -6.01 10.54 -7.27
N SER A 25 -7.23 10.68 -6.75
CA SER A 25 -8.05 11.88 -6.93
C SER A 25 -7.58 13.07 -6.09
N GLY A 26 -6.54 12.93 -5.27
CA GLY A 26 -6.02 13.96 -4.37
C GLY A 26 -6.93 14.29 -3.18
N GLY A 27 -8.05 13.58 -3.02
CA GLY A 27 -9.11 13.92 -2.07
C GLY A 27 -8.86 13.44 -0.63
N GLY A 28 -7.86 12.60 -0.38
CA GLY A 28 -7.57 12.14 0.98
C GLY A 28 -6.37 11.20 1.10
N ALA A 29 -5.87 11.06 2.32
CA ALA A 29 -4.79 10.13 2.65
C ALA A 29 -5.33 8.81 3.19
N TYR A 30 -4.57 7.74 2.99
CA TYR A 30 -4.83 6.42 3.55
C TYR A 30 -3.53 5.77 4.02
N GLN A 31 -3.67 4.77 4.89
CA GLN A 31 -2.54 4.00 5.40
C GLN A 31 -2.50 2.64 4.73
N SER A 32 -1.30 2.13 4.46
CA SER A 32 -1.13 0.77 3.94
C SER A 32 0.11 0.11 4.51
N PHE A 33 0.01 -1.19 4.84
CA PHE A 33 1.15 -1.97 5.33
C PHE A 33 1.01 -3.44 4.98
N ARG A 34 2.16 -4.12 4.92
CA ARG A 34 2.23 -5.58 4.78
C ARG A 34 2.14 -6.23 6.15
N ASP A 35 1.37 -7.29 6.24
CA ASP A 35 1.27 -8.12 7.44
C ASP A 35 1.43 -9.60 7.09
N GLN A 36 2.59 -10.13 7.48
CA GLN A 36 2.96 -11.54 7.29
C GLN A 36 2.41 -12.44 8.40
N THR A 37 1.87 -11.87 9.48
CA THR A 37 1.35 -12.63 10.63
C THR A 37 -0.08 -13.11 10.41
N LEU A 38 -0.78 -12.57 9.41
CA LEU A 38 -2.12 -12.99 9.04
C LEU A 38 -2.11 -14.29 8.23
N GLY A 39 -3.20 -15.08 8.31
CA GLY A 39 -3.42 -16.29 7.53
C GLY A 39 -4.61 -16.12 6.59
N PRO A 40 -4.42 -15.85 5.28
CA PRO A 40 -3.14 -15.70 4.56
C PRO A 40 -2.44 -14.34 4.83
N PRO A 41 -1.12 -14.22 4.57
CA PRO A 41 -0.41 -12.95 4.60
C PRO A 41 -1.11 -11.91 3.75
N ALA A 42 -1.19 -10.66 4.23
CA ALA A 42 -2.01 -9.64 3.59
C ALA A 42 -1.30 -8.30 3.40
N LEU A 43 -1.69 -7.60 2.34
CA LEU A 43 -1.55 -6.15 2.25
C LEU A 43 -2.83 -5.53 2.83
N VAL A 44 -2.67 -4.72 3.88
CA VAL A 44 -3.77 -4.07 4.59
C VAL A 44 -3.80 -2.60 4.19
N ALA A 45 -4.95 -2.12 3.72
CA ALA A 45 -5.19 -0.71 3.44
C ALA A 45 -6.32 -0.19 4.34
N ILE A 46 -6.07 0.92 5.04
CA ILE A 46 -7.01 1.56 5.96
C ILE A 46 -7.38 2.93 5.41
N VAL A 47 -8.66 3.11 5.05
CA VAL A 47 -9.23 4.36 4.53
C VAL A 47 -10.32 4.82 5.49
N GLY A 48 -10.01 5.82 6.31
CA GLY A 48 -10.90 6.27 7.38
C GLY A 48 -11.12 5.16 8.41
N LYS A 49 -12.34 4.58 8.43
CA LYS A 49 -12.71 3.47 9.34
C LYS A 49 -12.77 2.12 8.64
N THR A 50 -12.58 2.09 7.32
CA THR A 50 -12.70 0.89 6.52
C THR A 50 -11.33 0.27 6.34
N GLU A 51 -11.24 -1.02 6.67
CA GLU A 51 -10.04 -1.83 6.43
C GLU A 51 -10.32 -2.78 5.27
N VAL A 52 -9.45 -2.74 4.26
CA VAL A 52 -9.47 -3.67 3.13
C VAL A 52 -8.20 -4.49 3.18
N ARG A 53 -8.35 -5.81 2.98
CA ARG A 53 -7.22 -6.74 2.95
C ARG A 53 -7.15 -7.43 1.60
N TYR A 54 -5.95 -7.45 1.05
CA TYR A 54 -5.61 -8.22 -0.14
C TYR A 54 -4.62 -9.31 0.25
N GLN A 55 -4.61 -10.45 -0.42
CA GLN A 55 -3.54 -11.42 -0.23
C GLN A 55 -2.21 -10.77 -0.63
N LEU A 56 -1.16 -10.95 0.16
CA LEU A 56 0.11 -10.24 -0.05
C LEU A 56 0.73 -10.51 -1.43
N ARG A 57 0.51 -11.70 -1.98
CA ARG A 57 0.88 -12.08 -3.36
C ARG A 57 0.30 -11.17 -4.45
N CYS A 58 -0.72 -10.36 -4.16
CA CYS A 58 -1.31 -9.45 -5.14
C CYS A 58 -0.31 -8.45 -5.71
N LEU A 59 0.75 -8.11 -4.97
CA LEU A 59 1.82 -7.25 -5.44
C LEU A 59 2.62 -7.92 -6.57
N ASP A 60 2.97 -9.19 -6.39
CA ASP A 60 3.70 -9.97 -7.40
C ASP A 60 2.81 -10.22 -8.62
N ASP A 61 1.54 -10.60 -8.39
CA ASP A 61 0.55 -10.81 -9.44
C ASP A 61 0.36 -9.52 -10.27
N LEU A 62 0.24 -8.36 -9.62
CA LEU A 62 0.13 -7.06 -10.29
C LEU A 62 1.39 -6.73 -11.11
N HIS A 63 2.58 -6.93 -10.54
CA HIS A 63 3.84 -6.71 -11.26
C HIS A 63 3.99 -7.63 -12.48
N ALA A 64 3.45 -8.85 -12.42
CA ALA A 64 3.43 -9.75 -13.57
C ALA A 64 2.44 -9.30 -14.66
N MET A 65 1.30 -8.73 -14.28
CA MET A 65 0.26 -8.25 -15.21
C MET A 65 0.64 -6.95 -15.94
N LEU A 66 1.49 -6.11 -15.35
CA LEU A 66 1.90 -4.81 -15.91
C LEU A 66 3.14 -4.89 -16.82
N LYS A 67 3.58 -6.10 -17.20
CA LYS A 67 4.67 -6.33 -18.15
C LYS A 67 4.19 -6.42 -19.59
#